data_AF-A0A9J5ZY53-F1
#
_entry.id   AF-A0A9J5ZY53-F1
#
_cell.length_a   1.000
_cell.length_b   1.000
_cell.length_c   1.000
_cell.angle_alpha   90.00
_cell.angle_beta   90.00
_cell.angle_gamma   90.00
#
_symmetry.space_group_name_H-M   'P 1'
#
loop_
_entity.id
_entity.type
_entity.pdbx_description
1 polymer ?
#
loop_
_entity_poly.entity_id
_entity_poly.type
_entity_poly.pdbx_seq_one_letter_code
_entity_poly.pdbx_strand_id
1 'polypeptide(L)'
;MKREWPPLDGLPSALAISRKFSNDPILEVHYRVDKGAMQPLHKLLFYVVHKIILPRREKRTKANYLDLTIMELLLARHPINLPQLMCKLQGLGYGFWLGELFKSLGVPIQEWQEQTTKDVIGDPNQAVVPTLKRGANGPLQRLRSHLADKEKEIEALRVSHTATIDEMHLSFKAKEAELIVENEKLKSELLQT
;
A
#
# COMPACT_ATOMS: atom_id res chain seq x y z
N MET A 1 1.21 29.55 1.23
CA MET A 1 2.54 29.80 0.60
C MET A 1 2.81 28.71 -0.42
N LYS A 2 3.04 29.05 -1.71
CA LYS A 2 3.49 28.07 -2.71
C LYS A 2 4.93 27.71 -2.35
N ARG A 3 5.16 26.55 -1.73
CA ARG A 3 6.51 26.03 -1.48
C ARG A 3 7.16 25.76 -2.84
N GLU A 4 8.10 26.62 -3.23
CA GLU A 4 8.93 26.38 -4.41
C GLU A 4 9.91 25.25 -4.10
N TRP A 5 10.03 24.32 -5.03
CA TRP A 5 10.98 23.21 -4.89
C TRP A 5 12.38 23.78 -5.10
N PRO A 6 13.30 23.60 -4.13
CA PRO A 6 14.61 24.25 -4.22
C PRO A 6 15.42 23.67 -5.38
N PRO A 7 16.28 24.48 -6.02
CA PRO A 7 17.22 24.00 -7.01
C PRO A 7 18.16 22.97 -6.37
N LEU A 8 18.50 21.95 -7.14
CA LEU A 8 19.33 20.82 -6.70
C LEU A 8 20.69 20.91 -7.37
N ASP A 9 21.75 20.74 -6.58
CA ASP A 9 23.12 20.79 -7.09
C ASP A 9 23.35 19.63 -8.07
N GLY A 10 23.89 19.95 -9.26
CA GLY A 10 24.17 18.97 -10.32
C GLY A 10 23.04 18.70 -11.32
N LEU A 11 21.85 19.28 -11.13
CA LEU A 11 20.76 19.22 -12.12
C LEU A 11 20.81 20.38 -13.12
N PRO A 12 20.33 20.19 -14.36
CA PRO A 12 20.15 21.28 -15.31
C PRO A 12 19.20 22.34 -14.76
N SER A 13 19.32 23.59 -15.21
CA SER A 13 18.43 24.67 -14.78
C SER A 13 16.96 24.33 -15.04
N ALA A 14 16.06 24.92 -14.25
CA ALA A 14 14.62 24.66 -14.40
C ALA A 14 14.11 24.92 -15.83
N LEU A 15 14.66 25.92 -16.49
CA LEU A 15 14.41 26.24 -17.88
C LEU A 15 14.88 25.13 -18.83
N ALA A 16 16.10 24.62 -18.63
CA ALA A 16 16.67 23.56 -19.45
C ALA A 16 15.85 22.26 -19.31
N ILE A 17 15.42 21.93 -18.10
CA ILE A 17 14.53 20.80 -17.82
C ILE A 17 13.20 20.99 -18.56
N SER A 18 12.57 22.17 -18.43
CA SER A 18 11.31 22.45 -19.13
C SER A 18 11.44 22.33 -20.64
N ARG A 19 12.49 22.90 -21.26
CA ARG A 19 12.78 22.80 -22.71
C ARG A 19 12.91 21.35 -23.18
N LYS A 20 13.65 20.54 -22.42
CA LYS A 20 13.87 19.12 -22.71
C LYS A 20 12.56 18.33 -22.73
N PHE A 21 11.70 18.56 -21.75
CA PHE A 21 10.45 17.80 -21.62
C PHE A 21 9.30 18.37 -22.46
N SER A 22 9.29 19.67 -22.77
CA SER A 22 8.32 20.27 -23.70
C SER A 22 8.63 20.00 -25.17
N ASN A 23 9.84 19.51 -25.46
CA ASN A 23 10.36 19.39 -26.82
C ASN A 23 10.37 20.75 -27.56
N ASP A 24 10.53 21.84 -26.81
CA ASP A 24 10.59 23.21 -27.32
C ASP A 24 11.92 23.86 -26.89
N PRO A 25 12.90 24.00 -27.80
CA PRO A 25 14.19 24.57 -27.47
C PRO A 25 14.15 26.11 -27.28
N ILE A 26 13.09 26.79 -27.75
CA ILE A 26 12.99 28.26 -27.76
C ILE A 26 12.36 28.78 -26.45
N LEU A 27 11.86 27.88 -25.60
CA LEU A 27 11.15 28.24 -24.37
C LEU A 27 11.88 29.30 -23.52
N GLU A 28 11.29 30.49 -23.37
CA GLU A 28 11.93 31.58 -22.62
C GLU A 28 11.64 31.54 -21.11
N VAL A 29 10.54 30.90 -20.71
CA VAL A 29 10.08 30.83 -19.32
C VAL A 29 9.82 29.39 -18.92
N HIS A 30 10.27 29.01 -17.72
CA HIS A 30 9.94 27.71 -17.13
C HIS A 30 8.46 27.68 -16.74
N TYR A 31 7.67 26.84 -17.39
CA TYR A 31 6.25 26.66 -17.06
C TYR A 31 5.86 25.17 -17.03
N ARG A 32 4.61 24.90 -16.65
CA ARG A 32 4.05 23.55 -16.59
C ARG A 32 3.96 22.92 -17.99
N VAL A 33 4.68 21.83 -18.22
CA VAL A 33 4.71 21.18 -19.54
C VAL A 33 3.46 20.33 -19.74
N ASP A 34 2.74 20.56 -20.84
CA ASP A 34 1.60 19.73 -21.23
C ASP A 34 2.07 18.33 -21.67
N LYS A 35 1.46 17.29 -21.13
CA LYS A 35 1.73 15.89 -21.48
C LYS A 35 1.58 15.65 -22.98
N GLY A 36 0.69 16.38 -23.66
CA GLY A 36 0.51 16.28 -25.12
C GLY A 36 1.78 16.61 -25.90
N ALA A 37 2.50 17.65 -25.47
CA ALA A 37 3.74 18.14 -26.09
C ALA A 37 4.97 17.26 -25.80
N MET A 38 4.88 16.36 -24.83
CA MET A 38 5.97 15.46 -24.47
C MET A 38 6.20 14.36 -25.52
N GLN A 39 7.47 13.97 -25.68
CA GLN A 39 7.86 12.76 -26.42
C GLN A 39 7.29 11.48 -25.76
N PRO A 40 7.11 10.37 -26.48
CA PRO A 40 6.53 9.13 -25.93
C PRO A 40 7.22 8.62 -24.66
N LEU A 41 8.56 8.65 -24.62
CA LEU A 41 9.33 8.26 -23.43
C LEU A 41 9.05 9.19 -22.24
N HIS A 42 9.00 10.49 -22.47
CA HIS A 42 8.69 11.49 -21.44
C HIS A 42 7.24 11.35 -20.94
N LYS A 43 6.29 10.97 -21.81
CA LYS A 43 4.92 10.64 -21.40
C LYS A 43 4.88 9.44 -20.45
N LEU A 44 5.67 8.40 -20.72
CA LEU A 44 5.79 7.23 -19.84
C LEU A 44 6.39 7.60 -18.48
N LEU A 45 7.48 8.37 -18.48
CA LEU A 45 8.10 8.87 -17.25
C LEU A 45 7.12 9.73 -16.44
N PHE A 46 6.38 10.63 -17.11
CA PHE A 46 5.34 11.41 -16.46
C PHE A 46 4.27 10.52 -15.82
N TYR A 47 3.86 9.43 -16.49
CA TYR A 47 2.94 8.46 -15.90
C TYR A 47 3.51 7.78 -14.65
N VAL A 48 4.76 7.32 -14.70
CA VAL A 48 5.43 6.70 -13.55
C VAL A 48 5.48 7.69 -12.38
N VAL A 49 5.92 8.93 -12.62
CA VAL A 49 5.98 9.95 -11.59
C VAL A 49 4.58 10.28 -11.06
N HIS A 50 3.57 10.44 -11.91
CA HIS A 50 2.23 10.85 -11.50
C HIS A 50 1.40 9.72 -10.85
N LYS A 51 1.64 8.45 -11.20
CA LYS A 51 0.85 7.30 -10.73
C LYS A 51 1.52 6.51 -9.62
N ILE A 52 2.85 6.44 -9.62
CA ILE A 52 3.60 5.59 -8.71
C ILE A 52 4.29 6.44 -7.65
N ILE A 53 5.10 7.41 -8.06
CA ILE A 53 5.96 8.17 -7.12
C ILE A 53 5.15 9.24 -6.38
N LEU A 54 4.41 10.06 -7.13
CA LEU A 54 3.56 11.12 -6.65
C LEU A 54 2.10 10.84 -7.02
N PRO A 55 1.47 9.81 -6.43
CA PRO A 55 0.07 9.51 -6.69
C PRO A 55 -0.79 10.70 -6.25
N ARG A 56 -1.43 11.36 -7.22
CA ARG A 56 -2.37 12.48 -7.00
C ARG A 56 -3.78 12.05 -7.40
N ARG A 57 -4.80 12.51 -6.66
CA ARG A 57 -6.22 12.18 -6.91
C ARG A 57 -6.74 12.74 -8.24
N GLU A 58 -6.24 13.90 -8.66
CA GLU A 58 -6.66 14.55 -9.91
C GLU A 58 -5.90 14.04 -11.13
N LYS A 59 -6.63 13.79 -12.23
CA LYS A 59 -6.02 13.53 -13.54
C LYS A 59 -5.34 14.81 -14.03
N ARG A 60 -4.00 14.85 -13.97
CA ARG A 60 -3.24 15.96 -14.53
C ARG A 60 -2.82 15.68 -15.96
N THR A 61 -3.08 16.65 -16.82
CA THR A 61 -2.55 16.73 -18.18
C THR A 61 -1.27 17.53 -18.25
N LYS A 62 -0.91 18.27 -17.18
CA LYS A 62 0.29 19.12 -17.11
C LYS A 62 1.24 18.66 -16.02
N ALA A 63 2.52 18.52 -16.37
CA ALA A 63 3.61 18.29 -15.44
C ALA A 63 4.05 19.62 -14.80
N ASN A 64 4.14 19.65 -13.47
CA ASN A 64 4.74 20.80 -12.78
C ASN A 64 6.27 20.63 -12.67
N TYR A 65 6.96 21.67 -12.19
CA TYR A 65 8.41 21.64 -12.05
C TYR A 65 8.93 20.47 -11.21
N LEU A 66 8.23 20.10 -10.14
CA LEU A 66 8.57 18.93 -9.32
C LEU A 66 8.47 17.63 -10.11
N ASP A 67 7.38 17.45 -10.86
CA ASP A 67 7.15 16.26 -11.69
C ASP A 67 8.30 16.16 -12.72
N LEU A 68 8.66 17.27 -13.37
CA LEU A 68 9.76 17.35 -14.34
C LEU A 68 11.13 17.08 -13.71
N THR A 69 11.38 17.56 -12.49
CA THR A 69 12.64 17.34 -11.76
C THR A 69 12.81 15.86 -11.42
N ILE A 70 11.74 15.20 -10.96
CA ILE A 70 11.78 13.76 -10.68
C ILE A 70 11.98 12.96 -11.97
N MET A 71 11.32 13.36 -13.06
CA MET A 71 11.56 12.75 -14.38
C MET A 71 13.03 12.88 -14.81
N GLU A 72 13.65 14.05 -14.58
CA GLU A 72 15.07 14.27 -14.91
C GLU A 72 16.00 13.40 -14.06
N LEU A 73 15.74 13.28 -12.76
CA LEU A 73 16.53 12.42 -11.86
C LEU A 73 16.46 10.95 -12.27
N LEU A 74 15.27 10.47 -12.67
CA LEU A 74 15.08 9.12 -13.17
C LEU A 74 15.85 8.88 -14.47
N LEU A 75 15.85 9.84 -15.40
CA LEU A 75 16.62 9.77 -16.64
C LEU A 75 18.12 9.80 -16.39
N ALA A 76 18.57 10.67 -15.49
CA ALA A 76 19.97 10.82 -15.10
C ALA A 76 20.45 9.67 -14.19
N ARG A 77 19.59 8.69 -13.89
CA ARG A 77 19.86 7.56 -12.98
C ARG A 77 20.42 8.01 -11.62
N HIS A 78 20.04 9.21 -11.18
CA HIS A 78 20.44 9.68 -9.87
C HIS A 78 19.68 8.89 -8.81
N PRO A 79 20.35 8.48 -7.72
CA PRO A 79 19.67 7.82 -6.61
C PRO A 79 18.64 8.78 -6.03
N ILE A 80 17.38 8.34 -5.95
CA ILE A 80 16.29 9.07 -5.33
C ILE A 80 15.90 8.30 -4.08
N ASN A 81 15.97 8.94 -2.91
CA ASN A 81 15.38 8.37 -1.71
C ASN A 81 13.85 8.50 -1.78
N LEU A 82 13.22 7.56 -2.51
CA LEU A 82 11.79 7.52 -2.76
C LEU A 82 10.96 7.59 -1.47
N PRO A 83 11.24 6.79 -0.41
CA PRO A 83 10.55 6.91 0.87
C PRO A 83 10.53 8.33 1.42
N GLN A 84 11.68 8.99 1.34
CA GLN A 84 11.86 10.32 1.90
C GLN A 84 11.17 11.41 1.08
N LEU A 85 11.26 11.30 -0.25
CA LEU A 85 10.54 12.14 -1.19
C LEU A 85 9.02 12.05 -0.96
N MET A 86 8.51 10.84 -0.73
CA MET A 86 7.09 10.59 -0.48
C MET A 86 6.63 11.18 0.86
N CYS A 87 7.42 11.04 1.93
CA CYS A 87 7.11 11.62 3.25
C CYS A 87 7.06 13.16 3.23
N LYS A 88 7.95 13.81 2.47
CA LYS A 88 8.01 15.29 2.39
C LYS A 88 6.84 15.91 1.61
N LEU A 89 6.26 15.16 0.67
CA LEU A 89 5.23 15.66 -0.24
C LEU A 89 3.79 15.37 0.18
N GLN A 90 3.58 14.43 1.11
CA GLN A 90 2.26 14.09 1.63
C GLN A 90 2.25 14.15 3.15
N GLY A 91 1.73 15.26 3.69
CA GLY A 91 1.42 15.36 5.12
C GLY A 91 0.28 14.40 5.50
N LEU A 92 0.60 13.21 5.98
CA LEU A 92 -0.27 12.24 6.68
C LEU A 92 -0.96 11.10 5.90
N GLY A 93 -0.83 10.98 4.57
CA GLY A 93 -1.49 9.86 3.83
C GLY A 93 -0.64 8.60 3.70
N TYR A 94 0.50 8.73 3.01
CA TYR A 94 1.39 7.60 2.69
C TYR A 94 2.44 7.31 3.76
N GLY A 95 2.78 8.27 4.62
CA GLY A 95 3.72 8.05 5.74
C GLY A 95 3.25 6.93 6.66
N PHE A 96 1.93 6.79 6.85
CA PHE A 96 1.33 5.69 7.61
C PHE A 96 1.52 4.34 6.91
N TRP A 97 1.20 4.24 5.62
CA TRP A 97 1.37 3.01 4.84
C TRP A 97 2.83 2.60 4.66
N LEU A 98 3.72 3.57 4.43
CA LEU A 98 5.17 3.34 4.36
C LEU A 98 5.71 2.95 5.73
N GLY A 99 5.24 3.56 6.82
CA GLY A 99 5.58 3.16 8.18
C GLY A 99 5.20 1.71 8.45
N GLU A 100 4.01 1.29 8.02
CA GLU A 100 3.56 -0.09 8.19
C GLU A 100 4.30 -1.08 7.27
N LEU A 101 4.70 -0.65 6.07
CA LEU A 101 5.54 -1.41 5.16
C LEU A 101 6.99 -1.54 5.68
N PHE A 102 7.55 -0.49 6.27
CA PHE A 102 8.86 -0.54 6.89
C PHE A 102 8.86 -1.38 8.16
N LYS A 103 7.77 -1.35 8.95
CA LYS A 103 7.57 -2.27 10.07
C LYS A 103 7.47 -3.72 9.60
N SER A 104 6.76 -4.01 8.52
CA SER A 104 6.66 -5.37 7.98
C SER A 104 7.99 -5.88 7.40
N LEU A 105 8.85 -4.97 6.93
CA LEU A 105 10.22 -5.25 6.51
C LEU A 105 11.25 -5.24 7.68
N GLY A 106 10.81 -5.00 8.92
CA GLY A 106 11.66 -5.03 10.10
C GLY A 106 12.59 -3.82 10.26
N VAL A 107 12.32 -2.70 9.57
CA VAL A 107 13.10 -1.46 9.65
C VAL A 107 12.52 -0.57 10.75
N PRO A 108 13.23 -0.33 11.86
CA PRO A 108 12.72 0.50 12.96
C PRO A 108 12.78 1.99 12.58
N ILE A 109 11.61 2.63 12.44
CA ILE A 109 11.51 4.09 12.30
C ILE A 109 11.49 4.69 13.71
N GLN A 110 12.62 5.21 14.17
CA GLN A 110 12.77 5.70 15.55
C GLN A 110 12.28 7.12 15.77
N GLU A 111 12.31 8.01 14.77
CA GLU A 111 11.86 9.40 14.91
C GLU A 111 11.50 10.02 13.55
N TRP A 112 10.38 10.75 13.49
CA TRP A 112 10.00 11.54 12.33
C TRP A 112 10.75 12.88 12.35
N GLN A 113 11.96 12.91 11.78
CA GLN A 113 12.69 14.17 11.60
C GLN A 113 12.19 14.92 10.34
N GLU A 114 11.91 16.22 10.46
CA GLU A 114 11.71 17.09 9.30
C GLU A 114 13.03 17.21 8.53
N GLN A 115 13.05 16.73 7.28
CA GLN A 115 14.29 16.60 6.52
C GLN A 115 14.48 17.65 5.42
N THR A 116 15.74 18.06 5.30
CA THR A 116 16.27 18.99 4.31
C THR A 116 16.40 18.35 2.93
N THR A 117 16.48 19.17 1.87
CA THR A 117 16.44 18.68 0.47
C THR A 117 17.65 17.86 0.06
N LYS A 118 18.80 18.08 0.72
CA LYS A 118 20.04 17.32 0.52
C LYS A 118 19.91 15.85 0.92
N ASP A 119 19.03 15.55 1.86
CA ASP A 119 18.83 14.19 2.35
C ASP A 119 17.98 13.35 1.36
N VAL A 120 17.12 14.01 0.58
CA VAL A 120 16.24 13.37 -0.42
C VAL A 120 17.00 12.97 -1.69
N ILE A 121 18.05 13.73 -2.03
CA ILE A 121 18.84 13.59 -3.26
C ILE A 121 20.31 13.74 -2.88
N GLY A 122 20.98 12.60 -2.79
CA GLY A 122 22.36 12.43 -2.35
C GLY A 122 22.68 10.93 -2.27
N ASP A 123 23.96 10.61 -2.05
CA ASP A 123 24.41 9.23 -1.81
C ASP A 123 23.49 8.63 -0.74
N PRO A 124 22.79 7.50 -1.00
CA PRO A 124 21.88 6.95 -0.02
C PRO A 124 22.68 6.75 1.25
N ASN A 125 22.31 7.48 2.30
CA ASN A 125 22.60 7.04 3.65
C ASN A 125 21.95 5.66 3.73
N GLN A 126 22.72 4.61 3.42
CA GLN A 126 22.36 3.25 3.77
C GLN A 126 22.16 3.37 5.26
N ALA A 127 20.91 3.35 5.69
CA ALA A 127 20.62 3.20 7.10
C ALA A 127 21.41 1.95 7.49
N VAL A 128 22.48 2.15 8.24
CA VAL A 128 23.20 1.05 8.88
C VAL A 128 22.14 0.46 9.77
N VAL A 129 21.49 -0.59 9.28
CA VAL A 129 20.48 -1.33 10.01
C VAL A 129 21.19 -1.74 11.28
N PRO A 130 20.84 -1.18 12.46
CA PRO A 130 21.45 -1.61 13.68
C PRO A 130 21.11 -3.08 13.77
N THR A 131 22.12 -3.95 13.66
CA THR A 131 21.95 -5.38 13.86
C THR A 131 21.20 -5.53 15.17
N LEU A 132 20.00 -6.09 15.07
CA LEU A 132 19.03 -6.16 16.16
C LEU A 132 19.76 -6.63 17.41
N LYS A 133 19.85 -5.78 18.44
CA LYS A 133 20.38 -6.20 19.74
C LYS A 133 19.57 -7.42 20.16
N ARG A 134 20.27 -8.55 20.26
CA ARG A 134 19.80 -9.87 20.67
C ARG A 134 19.12 -9.71 22.04
N GLY A 135 17.80 -9.54 22.06
CA GLY A 135 17.04 -9.27 23.30
C GLY A 135 15.63 -8.69 23.13
N ALA A 136 15.27 -8.10 21.99
CA ALA A 136 13.97 -7.44 21.80
C ALA A 136 12.77 -8.38 21.46
N ASN A 137 12.89 -9.69 21.70
CA ASN A 137 11.89 -10.68 21.26
C ASN A 137 10.71 -10.90 22.23
N GLY A 138 10.74 -10.30 23.43
CA GLY A 138 9.71 -10.53 24.45
C GLY A 138 8.28 -10.19 24.00
N PRO A 139 8.01 -8.97 23.47
CA PRO A 139 6.67 -8.59 23.03
C PRO A 139 6.18 -9.42 21.83
N LEU A 140 7.09 -9.73 20.91
CA LEU A 140 6.79 -10.47 19.68
C LEU A 140 6.49 -11.95 19.97
N GLN A 141 7.16 -12.54 20.96
CA GLN A 141 6.91 -13.90 21.42
C GLN A 141 5.58 -14.01 22.19
N ARG A 142 5.19 -12.99 22.96
CA ARG A 142 3.86 -12.91 23.61
C ARG A 142 2.72 -12.78 22.60
N LEU A 143 2.91 -12.00 21.54
CA LEU A 143 1.93 -11.91 20.47
C LEU A 143 1.77 -13.24 19.73
N ARG A 144 2.88 -13.94 19.46
CA ARG A 144 2.84 -15.28 18.84
C ARG A 144 2.12 -16.31 19.72
N SER A 145 2.35 -16.31 21.04
CA SER A 145 1.63 -17.21 21.94
C SER A 145 0.13 -16.88 21.98
N HIS A 146 -0.22 -15.60 22.06
CA HIS A 146 -1.62 -15.17 22.05
C HIS A 146 -2.34 -15.51 20.75
N LEU A 147 -1.64 -15.46 19.62
CA LEU A 147 -2.18 -15.84 18.31
C LEU A 147 -2.43 -17.34 18.24
N ALA A 148 -1.48 -18.16 18.72
CA ALA A 148 -1.64 -19.62 18.79
C ALA A 148 -2.78 -20.05 19.74
N ASP A 149 -2.98 -19.35 20.86
CA ASP A 149 -4.09 -19.62 21.78
C ASP A 149 -5.45 -19.28 21.14
N LYS A 150 -5.52 -18.18 20.39
CA LYS A 150 -6.73 -17.80 19.64
C LYS A 150 -7.04 -18.75 18.48
N GLU A 151 -6.02 -19.26 17.80
CA GLU A 151 -6.21 -20.29 16.76
C GLU A 151 -6.80 -21.58 17.35
N LYS A 152 -6.33 -22.01 18.52
CA LYS A 152 -6.91 -23.18 19.22
C LYS A 152 -8.35 -22.94 19.63
N GLU A 153 -8.68 -21.74 20.12
CA GLU A 153 -10.04 -21.37 20.50
C GLU A 153 -10.99 -21.38 19.28
N ILE A 154 -10.55 -20.84 18.15
CA ILE A 154 -11.31 -20.87 16.88
C ILE A 154 -11.54 -22.31 16.42
N GLU A 155 -10.52 -23.17 16.50
CA GLU A 155 -10.65 -24.56 16.08
C GLU A 155 -11.60 -25.34 17.00
N ALA A 156 -11.54 -25.12 18.31
CA ALA A 156 -12.48 -25.71 19.27
C ALA A 156 -13.93 -25.27 18.99
N LEU A 157 -14.15 -23.98 18.69
CA LEU A 157 -15.46 -23.45 18.33
C LEU A 157 -15.99 -24.06 17.02
N ARG A 158 -15.12 -24.25 16.03
CA ARG A 158 -15.50 -24.90 14.76
C ARG A 158 -15.94 -26.34 14.97
N VAL A 159 -15.15 -27.12 15.72
CA VAL A 159 -15.49 -28.52 16.03
C VAL A 159 -16.80 -28.61 16.80
N SER A 160 -16.98 -27.75 17.81
CA SER A 160 -18.24 -27.70 18.58
C SER A 160 -19.43 -27.33 17.70
N HIS A 161 -19.29 -26.34 16.82
CA HIS A 161 -20.37 -25.90 15.95
C HIS A 161 -20.75 -26.99 14.93
N THR A 162 -19.78 -27.68 14.35
CA THR A 162 -20.04 -28.81 13.45
C THR A 162 -20.76 -29.94 14.17
N ALA A 163 -20.36 -30.28 15.40
CA ALA A 163 -21.05 -31.30 16.20
C ALA A 163 -22.52 -30.93 16.47
N THR A 164 -22.80 -29.66 16.81
CA THR A 164 -24.18 -29.21 17.00
C THR A 164 -25.02 -29.24 15.72
N ILE A 165 -24.41 -28.95 14.57
CA ILE A 165 -25.08 -29.06 13.27
C ILE A 165 -25.43 -30.52 12.98
N ASP A 166 -24.50 -31.45 13.21
CA ASP A 166 -24.72 -32.87 12.96
C ASP A 166 -25.81 -33.45 13.86
N GLU A 167 -25.85 -33.04 15.13
CA GLU A 167 -26.91 -33.42 16.07
C GLU A 167 -28.29 -32.88 15.63
N MET A 168 -28.37 -31.62 15.18
CA MET A 168 -29.59 -31.07 14.61
C MET A 168 -30.03 -31.82 13.34
N HIS A 169 -29.10 -32.21 12.47
CA HIS A 169 -29.43 -32.99 11.28
C HIS A 169 -29.93 -34.39 11.62
N LEU A 170 -29.33 -35.06 12.61
CA LEU A 170 -29.78 -36.38 13.05
C LEU A 170 -31.17 -36.33 13.69
N SER A 171 -31.42 -35.36 14.57
CA SER A 171 -32.73 -35.17 15.20
C SER A 171 -33.81 -34.81 14.18
N PHE A 172 -33.49 -33.98 13.18
CA PHE A 172 -34.40 -33.66 12.09
C PHE A 172 -34.76 -34.90 11.27
N LYS A 173 -33.76 -35.71 10.87
CA LYS A 173 -33.99 -36.96 10.13
C LYS A 173 -34.80 -37.99 10.92
N ALA A 174 -34.55 -38.11 12.23
CA ALA A 174 -35.31 -39.01 13.09
C ALA A 174 -36.79 -38.60 13.14
N LYS A 175 -37.05 -37.30 13.31
CA LYS A 175 -38.42 -36.75 13.32
C LYS A 175 -39.14 -36.90 11.98
N GLU A 176 -38.41 -36.73 10.87
CA GLU A 176 -38.94 -36.98 9.54
C GLU A 176 -39.34 -38.45 9.36
N ALA A 177 -38.52 -39.40 9.82
CA ALA A 177 -38.84 -40.83 9.79
C ALA A 177 -40.08 -41.18 10.64
N GLU A 178 -40.20 -40.60 11.84
CA GLU A 178 -41.40 -40.77 12.69
C GLU A 178 -42.67 -40.27 11.99
N LEU A 179 -42.62 -39.09 11.38
CA LEU A 179 -43.76 -38.51 10.65
C LEU A 179 -44.15 -39.32 9.42
N ILE A 180 -43.20 -39.99 8.76
CA ILE A 180 -43.47 -40.91 7.65
C ILE A 180 -44.24 -42.13 8.16
N VAL A 181 -43.77 -42.75 9.25
CA VAL A 181 -44.43 -43.92 9.86
C VAL A 181 -45.84 -43.58 10.34
N GLU A 182 -46.03 -42.42 10.98
CA GLU A 182 -47.35 -41.95 11.43
C GLU A 182 -48.29 -41.70 10.24
N ASN A 183 -47.80 -41.09 9.16
CA ASN A 183 -48.58 -40.92 7.93
C ASN A 183 -49.02 -42.24 7.30
N GLU A 184 -48.13 -43.24 7.25
CA GLU A 184 -48.47 -44.56 6.72
C GLU A 184 -49.55 -45.25 7.56
N LYS A 185 -49.45 -45.14 8.89
CA LYS A 185 -50.46 -45.63 9.82
C LYS A 185 -51.81 -44.96 9.57
N LEU A 186 -51.86 -43.63 9.52
CA LEU A 186 -53.09 -42.87 9.26
C LEU A 186 -53.70 -43.24 7.91
N LYS A 187 -52.89 -43.41 6.86
CA LYS A 187 -53.37 -43.88 5.55
C LYS A 187 -54.00 -45.26 5.61
N SER A 188 -53.42 -46.18 6.39
CA SER A 188 -53.98 -47.52 6.56
C SER A 188 -55.30 -47.53 7.32
N GLU A 189 -55.46 -46.67 8.32
CA GLU A 189 -56.71 -46.50 9.07
C GLU A 189 -57.82 -45.91 8.19
N LEU A 190 -57.47 -44.94 7.33
CA LEU A 190 -58.41 -44.29 6.40
C LEU A 190 -58.92 -45.22 5.28
N LEU A 191 -58.16 -46.26 4.94
CA LEU A 191 -58.57 -47.28 3.95
C LEU A 191 -59.50 -48.35 4.55
N GLN A 192 -59.66 -48.39 5.88
CA GLN A 192 -60.52 -49.36 6.58
C GLN A 192 -61.90 -48.78 6.94
N THR A 193 -62.09 -47.47 6.83
CA THR A 193 -63.37 -46.75 6.99
C THR A 193 -64.05 -46.50 5.66
#